data_AF-A0A7C8TWY9-F1
#
_entry.id   AF-A0A7C8TWY9-F1
#
_cell.length_a   1.000
_cell.length_b   1.000
_cell.length_c   1.000
_cell.angle_alpha   90.00
_cell.angle_beta   90.00
_cell.angle_gamma   90.00
#
_symmetry.space_group_name_H-M   'P 1'
#
loop_
_entity.id
_entity.type
_entity.pdbx_description
1 polymer ?
#
loop_
_entity_poly.entity_id
_entity_poly.type
_entity_poly.pdbx_seq_one_letter_code
_entity_poly.pdbx_strand_id
1 'polypeptide(L)'
;MVSSCYICRSEICPITCKSCSTTQYRNTAHQSLDCERHLPDCTRIQEAINSVSIAEERLLERYFTLPNLVDTACSNSRRIIFMFTVWPSHPPFLGIIELQESYINALRILISTYLEIGTYLSLQRAYERVKEFHRLALSFPGQSTGMPLEYTIPTLLYMKEDQICYTYLCSRWSRRDRETLLAEPEARTDFEALERLWDPKKFKKDVFDGLKRGVDATDGIRDVFFQGTMVLLYFWWISDLKNLQLIKSMESWLVRRMNFDIYTIIRSYMTETNVIQDQRDLLKANNTALMEKMERRMRYHFRCGHYMNGTFWEQMIEISEEDMVHSLVDNARVDNKGRGRLTPGRQEDDRKILNLLYWPFKNTPGAFEYVEKMIPEIESSLSCEDDEEEDNSFP
;
A
#
# COMPACT_ATOMS: atom_id res chain seq x y z
N MET A 1 -12.69 -3.66 -6.16
CA MET A 1 -13.65 -2.53 -6.08
C MET A 1 -14.25 -2.26 -7.46
N VAL A 2 -15.50 -1.81 -7.54
CA VAL A 2 -16.16 -1.45 -8.81
C VAL A 2 -16.38 0.07 -8.85
N SER A 3 -16.21 0.66 -10.03
CA SER A 3 -16.61 2.04 -10.32
C SER A 3 -18.08 2.25 -9.91
N SER A 4 -18.35 3.24 -9.06
CA SER A 4 -19.70 3.52 -8.57
C SER A 4 -19.92 5.02 -8.39
N CYS A 5 -21.19 5.41 -8.41
CA CYS A 5 -21.57 6.81 -8.35
C CYS A 5 -21.25 7.31 -6.95
N TYR A 6 -20.52 8.42 -6.86
CA TYR A 6 -20.09 8.94 -5.58
C TYR A 6 -21.26 9.24 -4.62
N ILE A 7 -22.37 9.76 -5.16
CA ILE A 7 -23.58 10.10 -4.40
C ILE A 7 -24.42 8.86 -4.03
N CYS A 8 -24.80 8.03 -5.01
CA CYS A 8 -25.81 6.98 -4.79
C CYS A 8 -25.25 5.55 -4.81
N ARG A 9 -23.94 5.38 -4.99
CA ARG A 9 -23.24 4.10 -5.07
C ARG A 9 -23.70 3.17 -6.20
N SER A 10 -24.49 3.65 -7.15
CA SER A 10 -24.88 2.90 -8.35
C SER A 10 -23.67 2.60 -9.23
N GLU A 11 -23.51 1.36 -9.68
CA GLU A 11 -22.40 0.95 -10.56
C GLU A 11 -22.48 1.55 -11.98
N ILE A 12 -23.63 2.10 -12.36
CA ILE A 12 -23.83 2.71 -13.69
C ILE A 12 -23.40 4.17 -13.63
N CYS A 13 -22.18 4.45 -14.07
CA CYS A 13 -21.56 5.77 -14.03
C CYS A 13 -21.05 6.25 -15.39
N PRO A 14 -21.93 6.75 -16.27
CA PRO A 14 -21.52 7.23 -17.59
C PRO A 14 -20.72 8.55 -17.53
N ILE A 15 -20.77 9.28 -16.41
CA ILE A 15 -20.16 10.60 -16.31
C ILE A 15 -19.00 10.56 -15.33
N THR A 16 -17.86 11.09 -15.75
CA THR A 16 -16.69 11.34 -14.90
C THR A 16 -16.45 12.84 -14.84
N CYS A 17 -16.00 13.37 -13.71
CA CYS A 17 -15.61 14.77 -13.60
C CYS A 17 -14.55 15.09 -14.67
N LYS A 18 -14.85 16.04 -15.56
CA LYS A 18 -13.97 16.36 -16.70
C LYS A 18 -12.65 16.99 -16.29
N SER A 19 -12.64 17.69 -15.17
CA SER A 19 -11.45 18.36 -14.66
C SER A 19 -10.48 17.34 -14.06
N CYS A 20 -10.85 16.72 -12.93
CA CYS A 20 -9.94 15.84 -12.20
C CYS A 20 -9.92 14.37 -12.70
N SER A 21 -10.97 13.93 -13.40
CA SER A 21 -11.11 12.52 -13.86
C SER A 21 -11.05 11.46 -12.75
N THR A 22 -11.34 11.82 -11.50
CA THR A 22 -11.27 10.92 -10.32
C THR A 22 -12.61 10.63 -9.67
N THR A 23 -13.67 11.37 -9.99
CA THR A 23 -15.00 11.14 -9.42
C THR A 23 -16.02 10.84 -10.50
N GLN A 24 -16.89 9.88 -10.24
CA GLN A 24 -17.87 9.35 -11.17
C GLN A 24 -19.30 9.54 -10.67
N TYR A 25 -20.19 9.81 -11.63
CA TYR A 25 -21.58 10.14 -11.38
C TYR A 25 -22.48 9.37 -12.36
N ARG A 26 -23.66 9.01 -11.86
CA ARG A 26 -24.69 8.36 -12.66
C ARG A 26 -25.25 9.28 -13.73
N ASN A 27 -25.38 10.57 -13.43
CA ASN A 27 -25.93 11.60 -14.31
C ASN A 27 -25.44 12.99 -13.89
N THR A 28 -25.77 14.01 -14.69
CA THR A 28 -25.38 15.40 -14.45
C THR A 28 -25.99 15.96 -13.18
N ALA A 29 -27.19 15.53 -12.80
CA ALA A 29 -27.83 15.97 -11.55
C ALA A 29 -27.02 15.56 -10.31
N HIS A 30 -26.50 14.33 -10.27
CA HIS A 30 -25.64 13.88 -9.17
C HIS A 30 -24.31 14.62 -9.15
N GLN A 31 -23.75 14.95 -10.32
CA GLN A 31 -22.55 15.78 -10.40
C GLN A 31 -22.79 17.20 -9.88
N SER A 32 -23.91 17.82 -10.26
CA SER A 32 -24.28 19.16 -9.77
C SER A 32 -24.53 19.17 -8.26
N LEU A 33 -25.16 18.12 -7.73
CA LEU A 33 -25.40 17.97 -6.30
C LEU A 33 -24.10 17.87 -5.49
N ASP A 34 -23.10 17.18 -6.02
CA ASP A 34 -21.80 17.02 -5.37
C ASP A 34 -20.84 18.19 -5.61
N CYS A 35 -21.19 19.13 -6.50
CA CYS A 35 -20.24 20.11 -7.06
C CYS A 35 -19.50 20.90 -5.98
N GLU A 36 -20.22 21.46 -5.01
CA GLU A 36 -19.62 22.27 -3.93
C GLU A 36 -18.72 21.44 -3.01
N ARG A 37 -19.12 20.19 -2.73
CA ARG A 37 -18.35 19.27 -1.89
C ARG A 37 -17.11 18.74 -2.61
N HIS A 38 -17.22 18.45 -3.91
CA HIS A 38 -16.14 17.90 -4.73
C HIS A 38 -15.13 18.96 -5.17
N LEU A 39 -15.54 20.24 -5.26
CA LEU A 39 -14.72 21.32 -5.80
C LEU A 39 -13.34 21.47 -5.12
N PRO A 40 -13.21 21.41 -3.77
CA PRO A 40 -11.91 21.47 -3.10
C PRO A 40 -10.97 20.33 -3.54
N ASP A 41 -11.45 19.09 -3.50
CA ASP A 41 -10.66 17.91 -3.91
C ASP A 41 -10.29 17.95 -5.38
N CYS A 42 -11.23 18.35 -6.23
CA CYS A 42 -11.00 18.54 -7.65
C CYS A 42 -9.91 19.57 -7.92
N THR A 43 -9.95 20.70 -7.21
CA THR A 43 -8.95 21.78 -7.34
C THR A 43 -7.58 21.30 -6.91
N ARG A 44 -7.46 20.61 -5.77
CA ARG A 44 -6.20 20.02 -5.29
C ARG A 44 -5.61 19.04 -6.30
N ILE A 45 -6.43 18.17 -6.91
CA ILE A 45 -5.96 17.29 -7.98
C ILE A 45 -5.46 18.09 -9.18
N GLN A 46 -6.19 19.12 -9.62
CA GLN A 46 -5.77 19.93 -10.76
C GLN A 46 -4.42 20.62 -10.50
N GLU A 47 -4.24 21.19 -9.30
CA GLU A 47 -2.97 21.80 -8.90
C GLU A 47 -1.82 20.79 -8.90
N ALA A 48 -2.05 19.58 -8.39
CA ALA A 48 -1.05 18.52 -8.41
C ALA A 48 -0.73 18.04 -9.83
N ILE A 49 -1.74 17.85 -10.68
CA ILE A 49 -1.56 17.49 -12.11
C ILE A 49 -0.75 18.58 -12.82
N ASN A 50 -1.11 19.86 -12.62
CA ASN A 50 -0.42 20.99 -13.23
C ASN A 50 1.04 21.06 -12.78
N SER A 51 1.31 20.78 -11.49
CA SER A 51 2.67 20.74 -10.96
C SER A 51 3.52 19.66 -11.63
N VAL A 52 2.95 18.47 -11.86
CA VAL A 52 3.62 17.39 -12.61
C VAL A 52 3.86 17.81 -14.06
N SER A 53 2.86 18.38 -14.75
CA SER A 53 3.00 18.84 -16.13
C SER A 53 4.08 19.91 -16.29
N ILE A 54 4.14 20.89 -15.39
CA ILE A 54 5.16 21.95 -15.43
C ILE A 54 6.56 21.36 -15.19
N ALA A 55 6.70 20.42 -14.25
CA ALA A 55 7.98 19.77 -14.00
C ALA A 55 8.42 18.88 -15.18
N GLU A 56 7.48 18.18 -15.81
CA GLU A 56 7.69 17.39 -17.03
C GLU A 56 8.12 18.27 -18.20
N GLU A 57 7.43 19.38 -18.46
CA GLU A 57 7.77 20.33 -19.52
C GLU A 57 9.19 20.87 -19.35
N ARG A 58 9.57 21.28 -18.13
CA ARG A 58 10.93 21.77 -17.83
C ARG A 58 12.01 20.71 -18.05
N LEU A 59 11.74 19.45 -17.68
CA LEU A 59 12.62 18.32 -17.98
C LEU A 59 12.78 18.14 -19.49
N LEU A 60 11.67 18.10 -20.22
CA LEU A 60 11.67 17.89 -21.67
C LEU A 60 12.34 19.04 -22.43
N GLU A 61 12.08 20.30 -22.06
CA GLU A 61 12.78 21.47 -22.63
C GLU A 61 14.30 21.35 -22.47
N ARG A 62 14.76 20.89 -21.31
CA ARG A 62 16.18 20.68 -21.07
C ARG A 62 16.75 19.54 -21.91
N TYR A 63 15.96 18.50 -22.20
CA TYR A 63 16.32 17.41 -23.10
C TYR A 63 16.47 17.87 -24.56
N PHE A 64 15.55 18.70 -25.07
CA PHE A 64 15.59 19.16 -26.47
C PHE A 64 16.67 20.20 -26.76
N THR A 65 17.21 20.86 -25.72
CA THR A 65 18.27 21.88 -25.88
C THR A 65 19.68 21.30 -25.97
N LEU A 66 19.83 19.97 -25.90
CA LEU A 66 21.13 19.32 -25.96
C LEU A 66 21.51 18.95 -27.39
N PRO A 67 22.71 19.33 -27.84
CA PRO A 67 23.23 18.89 -29.11
C PRO A 67 23.54 17.38 -29.03
N ASN A 68 22.97 16.58 -29.94
CA ASN A 68 23.22 15.14 -30.20
C ASN A 68 22.25 14.10 -29.63
N LEU A 69 21.09 14.46 -29.12
CA LEU A 69 20.06 13.45 -28.81
C LEU A 69 19.24 13.11 -30.06
N VAL A 70 19.33 11.86 -30.49
CA VAL A 70 18.56 11.32 -31.62
C VAL A 70 17.08 11.43 -31.28
N ASP A 71 16.32 12.07 -32.17
CA ASP A 71 14.88 12.24 -32.04
C ASP A 71 14.17 10.89 -32.17
N THR A 72 14.17 10.13 -31.08
CA THR A 72 13.38 8.90 -31.02
C THR A 72 11.91 9.30 -30.89
N ALA A 73 11.10 8.87 -31.87
CA ALA A 73 9.64 8.97 -31.88
C ALA A 73 9.02 8.11 -30.76
N CYS A 74 9.28 8.48 -29.51
CA CYS A 74 8.78 7.84 -28.30
C CYS A 74 7.85 8.80 -27.55
N SER A 75 6.91 8.24 -26.80
CA SER A 75 6.02 9.01 -25.92
C SER A 75 6.83 9.80 -24.87
N ASN A 76 6.25 10.90 -24.36
CA ASN A 76 6.91 11.75 -23.36
C ASN A 76 7.36 10.96 -22.12
N SER A 77 6.54 10.05 -21.58
CA SER A 77 6.94 9.20 -20.45
C SER A 77 8.17 8.32 -20.75
N ARG A 78 8.32 7.82 -21.99
CA ARG A 78 9.53 7.06 -22.38
C ARG A 78 10.75 7.96 -22.53
N ARG A 79 10.56 9.21 -22.99
CA ARG A 79 11.62 10.23 -23.05
C ARG A 79 12.11 10.62 -21.66
N ILE A 80 11.21 10.82 -20.70
CA ILE A 80 11.57 11.07 -19.30
C ILE A 80 12.33 9.87 -18.73
N ILE A 81 11.83 8.65 -18.89
CA ILE A 81 12.57 7.45 -18.45
C ILE A 81 13.97 7.40 -19.08
N PHE A 82 14.10 7.73 -20.36
CA PHE A 82 15.40 7.78 -21.03
C PHE A 82 16.34 8.88 -20.50
N MET A 83 15.80 10.07 -20.21
CA MET A 83 16.53 11.14 -19.50
C MET A 83 17.04 10.64 -18.16
N PHE A 84 16.26 9.80 -17.49
CA PHE A 84 16.59 9.24 -16.20
C PHE A 84 17.67 8.13 -16.33
N THR A 85 17.69 7.33 -17.42
CA THR A 85 18.66 6.23 -17.58
C THR A 85 20.02 6.62 -18.17
N VAL A 86 20.08 7.58 -19.10
CA VAL A 86 21.32 7.85 -19.87
C VAL A 86 22.21 8.91 -19.21
N TRP A 87 21.59 9.83 -18.48
CA TRP A 87 22.27 10.98 -17.88
C TRP A 87 23.29 10.69 -16.75
N PRO A 88 23.16 9.62 -15.92
CA PRO A 88 24.14 9.34 -14.86
C PRO A 88 25.59 9.16 -15.36
N SER A 89 25.76 8.85 -16.65
CA SER A 89 27.04 8.56 -17.29
C SER A 89 27.84 9.81 -17.69
N HIS A 90 27.24 11.00 -17.59
CA HIS A 90 27.85 12.29 -17.90
C HIS A 90 28.03 13.10 -16.61
N PRO A 91 29.06 13.96 -16.49
CA PRO A 91 29.27 14.75 -15.28
C PRO A 91 27.96 15.47 -14.90
N PRO A 92 27.47 15.29 -13.66
CA PRO A 92 26.16 15.74 -13.27
C PRO A 92 26.10 17.26 -13.42
N PHE A 93 25.30 17.72 -14.39
CA PHE A 93 24.84 19.09 -14.38
C PHE A 93 23.87 19.21 -13.20
N LEU A 94 24.29 19.89 -12.13
CA LEU A 94 23.50 20.10 -10.90
C LEU A 94 22.04 20.50 -11.20
N GLY A 95 21.82 21.37 -12.19
CA GLY A 95 20.48 21.82 -12.58
C GLY A 95 19.56 20.75 -13.19
N ILE A 96 20.06 19.56 -13.54
CA ILE A 96 19.23 18.45 -14.04
C ILE A 96 18.78 17.54 -12.91
N ILE A 97 19.63 17.32 -11.91
CA ILE A 97 19.25 16.60 -10.70
C ILE A 97 18.10 17.35 -10.01
N GLU A 98 18.19 18.67 -9.89
CA GLU A 98 17.12 19.51 -9.34
C GLU A 98 15.80 19.38 -10.10
N LEU A 99 15.84 19.29 -11.44
CA LEU A 99 14.64 19.10 -12.26
C LEU A 99 14.04 17.70 -12.09
N GLN A 100 14.88 16.67 -11.95
CA GLN A 100 14.45 15.29 -11.72
C GLN A 100 13.81 15.14 -10.33
N GLU A 101 14.43 15.72 -9.30
CA GLU A 101 13.87 15.80 -7.96
C GLU A 101 12.55 16.57 -7.93
N SER A 102 12.46 17.71 -8.63
CA SER A 102 11.22 18.49 -8.75
C SER A 102 10.09 17.67 -9.37
N TYR A 103 10.37 16.86 -10.39
CA TYR A 103 9.37 15.99 -11.01
C TYR A 103 8.95 14.83 -10.11
N ILE A 104 9.91 14.17 -9.46
CA ILE A 104 9.62 13.12 -8.48
C ILE A 104 8.75 13.67 -7.34
N ASN A 105 9.07 14.85 -6.81
CA ASN A 105 8.30 15.47 -5.74
C ASN A 105 6.87 15.82 -6.20
N ALA A 106 6.72 16.37 -7.40
CA ALA A 106 5.39 16.63 -7.97
C ALA A 106 4.58 15.32 -8.12
N LEU A 107 5.23 14.24 -8.55
CA LEU A 107 4.61 12.92 -8.70
C LEU A 107 4.18 12.35 -7.33
N ARG A 108 5.01 12.48 -6.30
CA ARG A 108 4.69 12.09 -4.92
C ARG A 108 3.45 12.82 -4.40
N ILE A 109 3.41 14.14 -4.55
CA ILE A 109 2.25 14.97 -4.15
C ILE A 109 0.98 14.50 -4.88
N LEU A 110 1.07 14.21 -6.18
CA LEU A 110 -0.06 13.73 -6.95
C LEU A 110 -0.56 12.37 -6.46
N ILE A 111 0.35 11.43 -6.17
CA ILE A 111 -0.02 10.11 -5.63
C ILE A 111 -0.68 10.25 -4.26
N SER A 112 -0.10 11.03 -3.33
CA SER A 112 -0.71 11.30 -2.02
C SER A 112 -2.11 11.89 -2.15
N THR A 113 -2.29 12.87 -3.04
CA THR A 113 -3.59 13.52 -3.26
C THR A 113 -4.64 12.53 -3.76
N TYR A 114 -4.25 11.61 -4.65
CA TYR A 114 -5.16 10.55 -5.09
C TYR A 114 -5.50 9.54 -3.98
N LEU A 115 -4.53 9.18 -3.14
CA LEU A 115 -4.76 8.27 -2.01
C LEU A 115 -5.72 8.87 -0.97
N GLU A 116 -5.56 10.16 -0.65
CA GLU A 116 -6.43 10.87 0.29
C GLU A 116 -7.89 10.93 -0.20
N ILE A 117 -8.09 11.14 -1.51
CA ILE A 117 -9.44 11.22 -2.09
C ILE A 117 -10.12 9.85 -2.10
N GLY A 118 -9.36 8.77 -2.26
CA GLY A 118 -9.81 7.40 -1.98
C GLY A 118 -10.97 6.88 -2.84
N THR A 119 -11.40 7.61 -3.88
CA THR A 119 -12.37 7.10 -4.85
C THR A 119 -11.73 6.01 -5.70
N TYR A 120 -12.54 5.08 -6.23
CA TYR A 120 -12.05 4.01 -7.10
C TYR A 120 -11.13 4.51 -8.24
N LEU A 121 -11.55 5.56 -8.96
CA LEU A 121 -10.72 6.12 -10.04
C LEU A 121 -9.46 6.81 -9.51
N SER A 122 -9.55 7.56 -8.39
CA SER A 122 -8.34 8.17 -7.82
C SER A 122 -7.30 7.12 -7.44
N LEU A 123 -7.71 6.02 -6.79
CA LEU A 123 -6.84 4.90 -6.45
C LEU A 123 -6.26 4.22 -7.70
N GLN A 124 -7.07 4.03 -8.75
CA GLN A 124 -6.58 3.51 -10.02
C GLN A 124 -5.52 4.44 -10.64
N ARG A 125 -5.72 5.77 -10.57
CA ARG A 125 -4.73 6.75 -11.03
C ARG A 125 -3.47 6.75 -10.16
N ALA A 126 -3.60 6.65 -8.83
CA ALA A 126 -2.49 6.48 -7.92
C ALA A 126 -1.66 5.26 -8.31
N TYR A 127 -2.30 4.13 -8.58
CA TYR A 127 -1.63 2.90 -9.01
C TYR A 127 -0.84 3.05 -10.31
N GLU A 128 -1.41 3.74 -11.31
CA GLU A 128 -0.68 4.04 -12.55
C GLU A 128 0.55 4.92 -12.29
N ARG A 129 0.43 5.93 -11.42
CA ARG A 129 1.54 6.83 -11.06
C ARG A 129 2.58 6.15 -10.19
N VAL A 130 2.21 5.23 -9.31
CA VAL A 130 3.14 4.36 -8.57
C VAL A 130 3.96 3.51 -9.53
N LYS A 131 3.33 2.89 -10.54
CA LYS A 131 4.05 2.12 -11.56
C LYS A 131 5.02 2.98 -12.36
N GLU A 132 4.64 4.22 -12.69
CA GLU A 132 5.53 5.19 -13.33
C GLU A 132 6.70 5.57 -12.41
N PHE A 133 6.43 5.90 -11.15
CA PHE A 133 7.45 6.28 -10.18
C PHE A 133 8.50 5.17 -10.01
N HIS A 134 8.06 3.92 -9.92
CA HIS A 134 8.95 2.77 -9.89
C HIS A 134 9.83 2.63 -11.14
N ARG A 135 9.32 2.91 -12.35
CA ARG A 135 10.15 2.89 -13.58
C ARG A 135 11.27 3.92 -13.51
N LEU A 136 10.97 5.08 -12.94
CA LEU A 136 11.95 6.16 -12.76
C LEU A 136 13.00 5.76 -11.70
N ALA A 137 12.57 5.16 -10.59
CA ALA A 137 13.47 4.69 -9.53
C ALA A 137 14.45 3.62 -10.05
N LEU A 138 13.99 2.65 -10.85
CA LEU A 138 14.87 1.66 -11.48
C LEU A 138 15.91 2.27 -12.43
N SER A 139 15.61 3.45 -12.98
CA SER A 139 16.50 4.13 -13.92
C SER A 139 17.66 4.85 -13.22
N PHE A 140 17.61 4.99 -11.89
CA PHE A 140 18.60 5.67 -11.05
C PHE A 140 19.04 4.83 -9.83
N PRO A 141 19.77 3.72 -10.04
CA PRO A 141 20.33 2.97 -8.93
C PRO A 141 21.40 3.81 -8.19
N GLY A 142 21.13 4.20 -6.95
CA GLY A 142 22.11 4.83 -6.04
C GLY A 142 21.89 6.30 -5.68
N GLN A 143 20.91 6.98 -6.28
CA GLN A 143 20.40 8.23 -5.70
C GLN A 143 19.26 7.89 -4.75
N SER A 144 19.25 8.52 -3.57
CA SER A 144 18.24 8.38 -2.53
C SER A 144 16.89 8.99 -2.94
N THR A 145 16.43 8.74 -4.15
CA THR A 145 15.04 8.94 -4.54
C THR A 145 14.23 7.93 -3.74
N GLY A 146 13.86 8.29 -2.51
CA GLY A 146 13.20 7.41 -1.54
C GLY A 146 12.22 6.45 -2.21
N MET A 147 12.36 5.16 -1.85
CA MET A 147 11.66 4.06 -2.50
C MET A 147 10.14 4.31 -2.51
N PRO A 148 9.43 4.01 -3.62
CA PRO A 148 7.98 4.20 -3.73
C PRO A 148 7.15 3.25 -2.84
N LEU A 149 7.77 2.54 -1.88
CA LEU A 149 7.12 1.62 -0.92
C LEU A 149 6.00 2.31 -0.15
N GLU A 150 6.28 3.52 0.32
CA GLU A 150 5.38 4.39 1.08
C GLU A 150 4.09 4.73 0.33
N TYR A 151 4.09 4.64 -1.01
CA TYR A 151 2.90 4.85 -1.82
C TYR A 151 2.33 3.56 -2.39
N THR A 152 3.19 2.58 -2.69
CA THR A 152 2.80 1.32 -3.32
C THR A 152 1.92 0.50 -2.38
N ILE A 153 2.36 0.31 -1.14
CA ILE A 153 1.63 -0.52 -0.17
C ILE A 153 0.26 0.08 0.13
N PRO A 154 0.13 1.38 0.48
CA PRO A 154 -1.17 1.95 0.77
C PRO A 154 -2.07 1.88 -0.47
N THR A 155 -1.57 2.19 -1.67
CA THR A 155 -2.35 2.06 -2.91
C THR A 155 -2.92 0.65 -3.07
N LEU A 156 -2.09 -0.39 -2.87
CA LEU A 156 -2.54 -1.78 -2.98
C LEU A 156 -3.55 -2.14 -1.88
N LEU A 157 -3.35 -1.70 -0.64
CA LEU A 157 -4.28 -1.91 0.47
C LEU A 157 -5.64 -1.25 0.20
N TYR A 158 -5.66 0.03 -0.19
CA TYR A 158 -6.89 0.74 -0.53
C TYR A 158 -7.63 0.10 -1.71
N MET A 159 -6.91 -0.42 -2.69
CA MET A 159 -7.51 -1.14 -3.82
C MET A 159 -7.99 -2.56 -3.46
N LYS A 160 -7.69 -3.05 -2.25
CA LYS A 160 -7.88 -4.43 -1.81
C LYS A 160 -7.15 -5.46 -2.68
N GLU A 161 -5.98 -5.08 -3.21
CA GLU A 161 -5.08 -5.95 -3.98
C GLU A 161 -4.13 -6.71 -3.04
N ASP A 162 -4.73 -7.45 -2.11
CA ASP A 162 -4.07 -8.10 -0.97
C ASP A 162 -2.99 -9.11 -1.38
N GLN A 163 -3.23 -9.92 -2.42
CA GLN A 163 -2.22 -10.85 -2.95
C GLN A 163 -0.99 -10.12 -3.47
N ILE A 164 -1.22 -9.06 -4.23
CA ILE A 164 -0.16 -8.26 -4.84
C ILE A 164 0.62 -7.55 -3.73
N CYS A 165 -0.08 -6.98 -2.76
CA CYS A 165 0.49 -6.34 -1.58
C CYS A 165 1.42 -7.29 -0.82
N TYR A 166 0.93 -8.47 -0.42
CA TYR A 166 1.73 -9.47 0.28
C TYR A 166 2.95 -9.91 -0.53
N THR A 167 2.76 -10.21 -1.82
CA THR A 167 3.86 -10.72 -2.66
C THR A 167 4.92 -9.64 -2.86
N TYR A 168 4.49 -8.40 -3.06
CA TYR A 168 5.38 -7.24 -3.18
C TYR A 168 6.17 -7.01 -1.88
N LEU A 169 5.51 -7.00 -0.72
CA LEU A 169 6.16 -6.95 0.60
C LEU A 169 7.19 -8.07 0.77
N CYS A 170 6.77 -9.33 0.62
CA CYS A 170 7.67 -10.47 0.81
C CYS A 170 8.86 -10.42 -0.14
N SER A 171 8.65 -10.03 -1.41
CA SER A 171 9.76 -9.94 -2.37
C SER A 171 10.83 -8.91 -1.98
N ARG A 172 10.42 -7.81 -1.36
CA ARG A 172 11.35 -6.76 -0.96
C ARG A 172 12.11 -7.12 0.32
N TRP A 173 11.43 -7.75 1.29
CA TRP A 173 12.00 -8.02 2.61
C TRP A 173 12.61 -9.41 2.78
N SER A 174 12.25 -10.41 1.96
CA SER A 174 12.79 -11.80 2.04
C SER A 174 14.29 -11.95 1.73
N ARG A 175 15.02 -10.84 1.61
CA ARG A 175 16.46 -10.84 1.34
C ARG A 175 17.33 -10.24 2.46
N ARG A 176 16.77 -9.70 3.55
CA ARG A 176 17.61 -9.28 4.69
C ARG A 176 18.30 -10.47 5.39
N ASP A 177 17.75 -11.68 5.30
CA ASP A 177 18.40 -12.92 5.78
C ASP A 177 19.34 -13.60 4.76
N ARG A 178 19.52 -13.02 3.56
CA ARG A 178 20.45 -13.51 2.53
C ARG A 178 21.70 -12.64 2.40
N GLU A 179 22.15 -12.07 3.51
CA GLU A 179 23.43 -11.32 3.58
C GLU A 179 24.67 -12.20 3.42
N THR A 180 24.57 -13.54 3.33
CA THR A 180 25.74 -14.41 3.24
C THR A 180 26.23 -14.75 1.83
N LEU A 181 25.45 -14.54 0.76
CA LEU A 181 25.84 -15.04 -0.57
C LEU A 181 25.50 -14.05 -1.69
N LEU A 182 26.53 -13.28 -2.05
CA LEU A 182 26.75 -12.56 -3.30
C LEU A 182 25.94 -11.28 -3.49
N ALA A 183 26.70 -10.19 -3.59
CA ALA A 183 26.30 -8.84 -3.98
C ALA A 183 25.58 -8.84 -5.33
N GLU A 184 24.28 -9.14 -5.33
CA GLU A 184 23.44 -8.72 -6.43
C GLU A 184 22.98 -7.28 -6.20
N PRO A 185 23.02 -6.42 -7.23
CA PRO A 185 22.61 -5.04 -7.11
C PRO A 185 21.12 -4.93 -6.80
N GLU A 186 20.76 -4.01 -5.90
CA GLU A 186 19.40 -3.65 -5.47
C GLU A 186 18.39 -3.51 -6.65
N ALA A 187 18.88 -3.12 -7.82
CA ALA A 187 18.13 -3.02 -9.06
C ALA A 187 17.41 -4.32 -9.50
N ARG A 188 17.95 -5.51 -9.20
CA ARG A 188 17.35 -6.79 -9.63
C ARG A 188 16.12 -7.15 -8.78
N THR A 189 16.12 -6.82 -7.50
CA THR A 189 15.00 -7.07 -6.58
C THR A 189 13.84 -6.11 -6.82
N ASP A 190 14.14 -4.85 -7.13
CA ASP A 190 13.12 -3.88 -7.50
C ASP A 190 12.48 -4.25 -8.83
N PHE A 191 13.26 -4.81 -9.78
CA PHE A 191 12.74 -5.33 -11.04
C PHE A 191 11.75 -6.49 -10.85
N GLU A 192 12.05 -7.47 -9.98
CA GLU A 192 11.10 -8.55 -9.70
C GLU A 192 9.83 -8.08 -8.97
N ALA A 193 9.97 -7.17 -8.01
CA ALA A 193 8.83 -6.54 -7.34
C ALA A 193 7.96 -5.77 -8.35
N LEU A 194 8.59 -5.17 -9.36
CA LEU A 194 7.93 -4.44 -10.43
C LEU A 194 7.25 -5.31 -11.47
N GLU A 195 7.89 -6.40 -11.89
CA GLU A 195 7.25 -7.37 -12.78
C GLU A 195 5.95 -7.90 -12.16
N ARG A 196 5.89 -8.03 -10.83
CA ARG A 196 4.68 -8.44 -10.10
C ARG A 196 3.58 -7.37 -10.08
N LEU A 197 3.93 -6.08 -10.03
CA LEU A 197 2.97 -4.98 -10.19
C LEU A 197 2.42 -4.90 -11.63
N TRP A 198 3.24 -5.22 -12.63
CA TRP A 198 2.85 -5.13 -14.04
C TRP A 198 2.12 -6.37 -14.56
N ASP A 199 2.47 -7.55 -14.08
CA ASP A 199 1.84 -8.81 -14.45
C ASP A 199 1.56 -9.69 -13.21
N PRO A 200 0.60 -9.30 -12.37
CA PRO A 200 0.28 -10.05 -11.14
C PRO A 200 -0.20 -11.48 -11.43
N LYS A 201 -0.73 -11.75 -12.64
CA LYS A 201 -1.22 -13.08 -13.03
C LYS A 201 -0.07 -14.06 -13.26
N LYS A 202 1.06 -13.61 -13.80
CA LYS A 202 2.26 -14.42 -14.02
C LYS A 202 2.90 -14.92 -12.72
N PHE A 203 2.70 -14.20 -11.62
CA PHE A 203 3.33 -14.48 -10.33
C PHE A 203 2.34 -14.92 -9.25
N LYS A 204 1.24 -15.58 -9.62
CA LYS A 204 0.32 -16.22 -8.66
C LYS A 204 1.07 -17.27 -7.84
N LYS A 205 1.65 -16.85 -6.73
CA LYS A 205 2.20 -17.71 -5.69
C LYS A 205 1.08 -18.03 -4.71
N ASP A 206 0.99 -19.29 -4.29
CA ASP A 206 0.14 -19.63 -3.14
C ASP A 206 0.73 -18.93 -1.90
N VAL A 207 0.05 -17.89 -1.46
CA VAL A 207 0.39 -17.06 -0.29
C VAL A 207 0.49 -17.94 0.96
N PHE A 208 -0.31 -19.01 1.03
CA PHE A 208 -0.34 -19.91 2.18
C PHE A 208 0.70 -21.02 2.11
N ASP A 209 1.47 -21.12 1.02
CA ASP A 209 2.50 -22.15 0.90
C ASP A 209 3.63 -21.95 1.94
N GLY A 210 4.02 -20.70 2.19
CA GLY A 210 4.95 -20.36 3.29
C GLY A 210 4.36 -20.69 4.66
N LEU A 211 3.10 -20.34 4.89
CA LEU A 211 2.37 -20.72 6.10
C LEU A 211 2.28 -22.24 6.24
N LYS A 212 2.03 -23.01 5.18
CA LYS A 212 1.95 -24.48 5.22
C LYS A 212 3.30 -25.09 5.58
N ARG A 213 4.39 -24.58 5.00
CA ARG A 213 5.75 -25.08 5.19
C ARG A 213 6.41 -24.69 6.52
N GLY A 214 5.80 -23.78 7.29
CA GLY A 214 6.27 -23.40 8.63
C GLY A 214 7.53 -22.54 8.63
N VAL A 215 8.04 -22.18 7.46
CA VAL A 215 9.10 -21.19 7.27
C VAL A 215 8.43 -19.97 6.68
N ASP A 216 8.20 -18.95 7.51
CA ASP A 216 7.65 -17.70 7.03
C ASP A 216 8.81 -16.79 6.63
N ALA A 217 8.82 -16.35 5.37
CA ALA A 217 9.86 -15.47 4.84
C ALA A 217 9.81 -14.05 5.45
N THR A 218 8.91 -13.85 6.41
CA THR A 218 8.60 -12.59 7.07
C THR A 218 9.10 -12.52 8.53
N ASP A 219 9.63 -13.63 9.06
CA ASP A 219 10.21 -13.69 10.39
C ASP A 219 11.47 -12.79 10.48
N GLY A 220 11.73 -12.17 11.64
CA GLY A 220 12.91 -11.32 11.85
C GLY A 220 12.89 -9.91 11.24
N ILE A 221 11.87 -9.52 10.46
CA ILE A 221 11.81 -8.18 9.84
C ILE A 221 11.56 -7.09 10.88
N ARG A 222 12.54 -6.20 11.09
CA ARG A 222 12.43 -5.07 12.02
C ARG A 222 11.97 -3.78 11.34
N ASP A 223 10.70 -3.72 10.94
CA ASP A 223 10.08 -2.53 10.33
C ASP A 223 8.59 -2.40 10.74
N VAL A 224 8.21 -1.31 11.42
CA VAL A 224 6.83 -1.13 11.95
C VAL A 224 5.79 -1.06 10.84
N PHE A 225 6.10 -0.44 9.70
CA PHE A 225 5.20 -0.36 8.56
C PHE A 225 4.92 -1.73 7.95
N PHE A 226 5.97 -2.55 7.83
CA PHE A 226 5.86 -3.94 7.42
C PHE A 226 4.98 -4.73 8.40
N GLN A 227 5.27 -4.65 9.70
CA GLN A 227 4.50 -5.37 10.73
C GLN A 227 3.02 -4.96 10.72
N GLY A 228 2.74 -3.65 10.66
CA GLY A 228 1.38 -3.10 10.59
C GLY A 228 0.62 -3.59 9.36
N THR A 229 1.28 -3.59 8.19
CA THR A 229 0.67 -4.11 6.96
C THR A 229 0.36 -5.60 7.05
N MET A 230 1.29 -6.40 7.59
CA MET A 230 1.10 -7.84 7.76
C MET A 230 -0.07 -8.16 8.69
N VAL A 231 -0.20 -7.43 9.81
CA VAL A 231 -1.34 -7.57 10.72
C VAL A 231 -2.66 -7.37 9.97
N LEU A 232 -2.77 -6.29 9.17
CA LEU A 232 -3.99 -6.00 8.42
C LEU A 232 -4.31 -7.09 7.37
N LEU A 233 -3.30 -7.57 6.64
CA LEU A 233 -3.48 -8.64 5.65
C LEU A 233 -3.97 -9.93 6.29
N TYR A 234 -3.36 -10.35 7.41
CA TYR A 234 -3.85 -11.53 8.14
C TYR A 234 -5.25 -11.31 8.69
N PHE A 235 -5.55 -10.11 9.19
CA PHE A 235 -6.88 -9.78 9.69
C PHE A 235 -7.94 -9.97 8.60
N TRP A 236 -7.72 -9.45 7.39
CA TRP A 236 -8.61 -9.64 6.24
C TRP A 236 -8.79 -11.12 5.90
N TRP A 237 -7.71 -11.88 5.76
CA TRP A 237 -7.80 -13.30 5.40
C TRP A 237 -8.50 -14.13 6.48
N ILE A 238 -8.24 -13.88 7.76
CA ILE A 238 -8.92 -14.56 8.86
C ILE A 238 -10.42 -14.21 8.86
N SER A 239 -10.78 -12.95 8.64
CA SER A 239 -12.18 -12.50 8.55
C SER A 239 -12.93 -13.21 7.43
N ASP A 240 -12.34 -13.26 6.23
CA ASP A 240 -12.88 -14.00 5.09
C ASP A 240 -13.07 -15.49 5.39
N LEU A 241 -12.08 -16.13 6.02
CA LEU A 241 -12.19 -17.53 6.41
C LEU A 241 -13.27 -17.77 7.47
N LYS A 242 -13.45 -16.86 8.43
CA LYS A 242 -14.54 -16.90 9.42
C LYS A 242 -15.90 -16.76 8.76
N ASN A 243 -16.05 -15.84 7.81
CA ASN A 243 -17.28 -15.67 7.03
C ASN A 243 -17.62 -16.92 6.22
N LEU A 244 -16.62 -17.56 5.59
CA LEU A 244 -16.81 -18.83 4.89
C LEU A 244 -17.25 -19.95 5.83
N GLN A 245 -16.67 -20.05 7.03
CA GLN A 245 -17.08 -21.05 8.02
C GLN A 245 -18.51 -20.83 8.51
N LEU A 246 -18.89 -19.59 8.77
CA LEU A 246 -20.25 -19.23 9.18
C LEU A 246 -21.26 -19.69 8.12
N ILE A 247 -21.03 -19.35 6.86
CA ILE A 247 -21.90 -19.78 5.76
C ILE A 247 -21.95 -21.28 5.59
N LYS A 248 -20.81 -21.95 5.73
CA LYS A 248 -20.73 -23.41 5.65
C LYS A 248 -21.56 -24.08 6.74
N SER A 249 -21.54 -23.54 7.96
CA SER A 249 -22.38 -24.05 9.05
C SER A 249 -23.88 -23.92 8.76
N MET A 250 -24.26 -22.93 7.95
CA MET A 250 -25.63 -22.69 7.51
C MET A 250 -25.99 -23.41 6.19
N GLU A 251 -25.03 -24.10 5.55
CA GLU A 251 -25.18 -24.67 4.20
C GLU A 251 -26.43 -25.55 4.07
N SER A 252 -26.61 -26.49 5.00
CA SER A 252 -27.76 -27.41 4.97
C SER A 252 -29.10 -26.69 5.07
N TRP A 253 -29.17 -25.58 5.80
CA TRP A 253 -30.39 -24.79 5.91
C TRP A 253 -30.60 -23.91 4.66
N LEU A 254 -29.54 -23.26 4.19
CA LEU A 254 -29.55 -22.40 3.01
C LEU A 254 -29.90 -23.18 1.73
N VAL A 255 -29.30 -24.35 1.51
CA VAL A 255 -29.56 -25.21 0.34
C VAL A 255 -30.95 -25.86 0.39
N ARG A 256 -31.56 -26.00 1.57
CA ARG A 256 -32.98 -26.42 1.68
C ARG A 256 -33.94 -25.28 1.37
N ARG A 257 -33.57 -24.04 1.68
CA ARG A 257 -34.41 -22.84 1.50
C ARG A 257 -34.22 -22.19 0.13
N MET A 258 -33.07 -22.42 -0.50
CA MET A 258 -32.63 -21.83 -1.76
C MET A 258 -31.97 -22.90 -2.62
N ASN A 259 -31.86 -22.70 -3.93
CA ASN A 259 -31.07 -23.59 -4.78
C ASN A 259 -29.56 -23.50 -4.43
N PHE A 260 -28.83 -24.61 -4.58
CA PHE A 260 -27.38 -24.72 -4.42
C PHE A 260 -26.61 -23.66 -5.22
N ASP A 261 -27.11 -23.28 -6.40
CA ASP A 261 -26.51 -22.23 -7.23
C ASP A 261 -26.53 -20.87 -6.53
N ILE A 262 -27.65 -20.51 -5.89
CA ILE A 262 -27.81 -19.26 -5.12
C ILE A 262 -26.89 -19.28 -3.90
N TYR A 263 -26.82 -20.42 -3.19
CA TYR A 263 -25.86 -20.59 -2.09
C TYR A 263 -24.41 -20.38 -2.55
N THR A 264 -24.04 -20.92 -3.70
CA THR A 264 -22.69 -20.77 -4.25
C THR A 264 -22.37 -19.32 -4.60
N ILE A 265 -23.35 -18.58 -5.14
CA ILE A 265 -23.23 -17.14 -5.42
C ILE A 265 -23.05 -16.37 -4.10
N ILE A 266 -23.92 -16.56 -3.11
CA ILE A 266 -23.82 -15.88 -1.80
C ILE A 266 -22.45 -16.17 -1.16
N ARG A 267 -22.00 -17.43 -1.18
CA ARG A 267 -20.70 -17.81 -0.64
C ARG A 267 -19.54 -17.05 -1.31
N SER A 268 -19.59 -16.82 -2.62
CA SER A 268 -18.55 -16.04 -3.32
C SER A 268 -18.53 -14.56 -2.95
N TYR A 269 -19.68 -14.00 -2.52
CA TYR A 269 -19.77 -12.60 -2.08
C TYR A 269 -19.38 -12.38 -0.61
N MET A 270 -19.06 -13.44 0.13
CA MET A 270 -18.82 -13.38 1.58
C MET A 270 -17.34 -13.32 1.95
N THR A 271 -16.50 -13.35 0.93
CA THR A 271 -15.06 -13.09 1.00
C THR A 271 -14.79 -11.78 0.28
N GLU A 272 -14.05 -10.87 0.90
CA GLU A 272 -13.69 -9.60 0.29
C GLU A 272 -12.35 -9.64 -0.44
N THR A 273 -11.49 -10.61 -0.11
CA THR A 273 -10.12 -10.69 -0.62
C THR A 273 -9.98 -11.63 -1.82
N ASN A 274 -9.15 -11.24 -2.78
CA ASN A 274 -8.90 -12.03 -3.97
C ASN A 274 -8.11 -13.31 -3.62
N VAL A 275 -7.24 -13.27 -2.61
CA VAL A 275 -6.45 -14.44 -2.17
C VAL A 275 -7.35 -15.59 -1.76
N ILE A 276 -8.42 -15.33 -1.01
CA ILE A 276 -9.34 -16.39 -0.55
C ILE A 276 -10.29 -16.80 -1.68
N GLN A 277 -10.84 -15.85 -2.43
CA GLN A 277 -11.75 -16.11 -3.55
C GLN A 277 -11.14 -17.04 -4.61
N ASP A 278 -9.87 -16.82 -4.96
CA ASP A 278 -9.19 -17.57 -6.02
C ASP A 278 -8.82 -19.01 -5.58
N GLN A 279 -8.83 -19.32 -4.28
CA GLN A 279 -8.46 -20.63 -3.75
C GLN A 279 -9.66 -21.53 -3.50
N ARG A 280 -10.04 -22.29 -4.54
CA ARG A 280 -11.18 -23.22 -4.51
C ARG A 280 -11.16 -24.23 -3.35
N ASP A 281 -9.99 -24.64 -2.89
CA ASP A 281 -9.86 -25.61 -1.80
C ASP A 281 -10.25 -25.00 -0.45
N LEU A 282 -9.93 -23.72 -0.22
CA LEU A 282 -10.31 -23.01 1.00
C LEU A 282 -11.83 -22.81 1.10
N LEU A 283 -12.51 -22.65 -0.04
CA LEU A 283 -13.98 -22.53 -0.09
C LEU A 283 -14.70 -23.82 0.34
N LYS A 284 -14.00 -24.96 0.36
CA LYS A 284 -14.58 -26.30 0.64
C LYS A 284 -14.06 -26.91 1.93
N ALA A 285 -12.86 -26.54 2.38
CA ALA A 285 -12.20 -27.15 3.53
C ALA A 285 -12.77 -26.66 4.88
N ASN A 286 -12.36 -27.34 5.96
CA ASN A 286 -12.43 -26.77 7.31
C ASN A 286 -11.12 -26.01 7.55
N ASN A 287 -11.20 -24.69 7.61
CA ASN A 287 -10.01 -23.83 7.67
C ASN A 287 -9.53 -23.52 9.10
N THR A 288 -10.05 -24.21 10.13
CA THR A 288 -9.77 -23.89 11.54
C THR A 288 -8.27 -23.89 11.87
N ALA A 289 -7.55 -24.97 11.50
CA ALA A 289 -6.11 -25.05 11.75
C ALA A 289 -5.30 -23.97 10.99
N LEU A 290 -5.76 -23.58 9.80
CA LEU A 290 -5.14 -22.50 9.03
C LEU A 290 -5.37 -21.15 9.70
N MET A 291 -6.60 -20.86 10.12
CA MET A 291 -6.94 -19.64 10.86
C MET A 291 -6.15 -19.55 12.17
N GLU A 292 -6.06 -20.62 12.96
CA GLU A 292 -5.24 -20.65 14.18
C GLU A 292 -3.76 -20.37 13.90
N LYS A 293 -3.24 -20.83 12.76
CA LYS A 293 -1.86 -20.53 12.34
C LYS A 293 -1.70 -19.07 11.95
N MET A 294 -2.65 -18.51 11.21
CA MET A 294 -2.66 -17.09 10.83
C MET A 294 -2.83 -16.19 12.06
N GLU A 295 -3.71 -16.52 13.01
CA GLU A 295 -3.91 -15.75 14.24
C GLU A 295 -2.64 -15.72 15.08
N ARG A 296 -1.90 -16.83 15.17
CA ARG A 296 -0.58 -16.85 15.82
C ARG A 296 0.43 -15.93 15.12
N ARG A 297 0.46 -15.94 13.78
CA ARG A 297 1.35 -15.07 13.00
C ARG A 297 0.97 -13.60 13.11
N MET A 298 -0.32 -13.29 13.02
CA MET A 298 -0.85 -11.95 13.23
C MET A 298 -0.45 -11.40 14.61
N ARG A 299 -0.60 -12.20 15.67
CA ARG A 299 -0.13 -11.83 17.02
C ARG A 299 1.38 -11.61 17.08
N TYR A 300 2.17 -12.46 16.42
CA TYR A 300 3.62 -12.27 16.33
C TYR A 300 3.98 -10.94 15.66
N HIS A 301 3.38 -10.61 14.52
CA HIS A 301 3.64 -9.35 13.83
C HIS A 301 3.21 -8.14 14.67
N PHE A 302 2.06 -8.24 15.35
CA PHE A 302 1.60 -7.21 16.27
C PHE A 302 2.62 -6.96 17.38
N ARG A 303 3.09 -8.02 18.05
CA ARG A 303 4.13 -7.95 19.10
C ARG A 303 5.42 -7.34 18.58
N CYS A 304 5.89 -7.75 17.40
CA CYS A 304 7.07 -7.17 16.76
C CYS A 304 6.90 -5.67 16.51
N GLY A 305 5.72 -5.25 16.01
CA GLY A 305 5.38 -3.85 15.83
C GLY A 305 5.43 -3.06 17.14
N HIS A 306 4.81 -3.61 18.19
CA HIS A 306 4.78 -3.00 19.53
C HIS A 306 6.19 -2.91 20.15
N TYR A 307 7.00 -3.96 20.07
CA TYR A 307 8.38 -3.93 20.57
C TYR A 307 9.25 -2.87 19.86
N MET A 308 9.03 -2.67 18.56
CA MET A 308 9.78 -1.66 17.79
C MET A 308 9.33 -0.23 18.08
N ASN A 309 8.03 -0.04 18.31
CA ASN A 309 7.44 1.23 18.70
C ASN A 309 6.25 0.97 19.64
N GLY A 310 6.49 1.10 20.96
CA GLY A 310 5.52 0.76 22.00
C GLY A 310 4.19 1.51 21.85
N THR A 311 4.26 2.77 21.40
CA THR A 311 3.09 3.65 21.28
C THR A 311 2.42 3.60 19.92
N PHE A 312 2.97 2.88 18.93
CA PHE A 312 2.46 2.91 17.55
C PHE A 312 0.99 2.49 17.46
N TRP A 313 0.65 1.40 18.13
CA TRP A 313 -0.71 0.84 18.10
C TRP A 313 -1.71 1.73 18.84
N GLU A 314 -1.31 2.33 19.96
CA GLU A 314 -2.10 3.31 20.72
C GLU A 314 -2.36 4.56 19.89
N GLN A 315 -1.31 5.12 19.29
CA GLN A 315 -1.44 6.28 18.41
C GLN A 315 -2.36 6.00 17.22
N MET A 316 -2.38 4.77 16.69
CA MET A 316 -3.22 4.41 15.55
C MET A 316 -4.71 4.47 15.88
N ILE A 317 -5.09 4.17 17.12
CA ILE A 317 -6.49 4.20 17.59
C ILE A 317 -6.88 5.56 18.17
N GLU A 318 -5.93 6.32 18.74
CA GLU A 318 -6.20 7.59 19.42
C GLU A 318 -6.14 8.82 18.51
N ILE A 319 -5.48 8.75 17.35
CA ILE A 319 -5.30 9.91 16.48
C ILE A 319 -6.64 10.45 15.95
N SER A 320 -6.80 11.77 15.98
CA SER A 320 -7.99 12.42 15.43
C SER A 320 -7.97 12.40 13.89
N GLU A 321 -9.13 12.25 13.25
CA GLU A 321 -9.22 12.26 11.78
C GLU A 321 -8.73 13.58 11.17
N GLU A 322 -8.92 14.69 11.89
CA GLU A 322 -8.45 16.02 11.47
C GLU A 322 -6.91 16.08 11.41
N ASP A 323 -6.22 15.48 12.39
CA ASP A 323 -4.76 15.44 12.45
C ASP A 323 -4.11 14.55 11.37
N MET A 324 -4.90 13.64 10.78
CA MET A 324 -4.49 12.69 9.75
C MET A 324 -4.55 13.29 8.34
N VAL A 325 -5.60 14.05 8.04
CA VAL A 325 -5.83 14.66 6.71
C VAL A 325 -4.76 15.71 6.39
N HIS A 326 -4.25 16.42 7.40
CA HIS A 326 -3.22 17.46 7.19
C HIS A 326 -1.80 16.90 6.98
N SER A 327 -1.50 15.72 7.52
CA SER A 327 -0.12 15.23 7.62
C SER A 327 0.42 14.56 6.33
N LEU A 328 -0.43 14.00 5.46
CA LEU A 328 0.00 13.42 4.17
C LEU A 328 0.53 14.47 3.18
N VAL A 329 -0.02 15.69 3.21
CA VAL A 329 0.42 16.84 2.39
C VAL A 329 1.70 17.45 2.94
N ASP A 330 1.81 17.57 4.26
CA ASP A 330 2.99 18.17 4.91
C ASP A 330 4.23 17.28 4.78
N ASN A 331 4.08 15.95 4.85
CA ASN A 331 5.18 15.03 4.60
C ASN A 331 5.73 15.13 3.16
N ALA A 332 4.89 15.48 2.18
CA ALA A 332 5.34 15.73 0.81
C ALA A 332 5.95 17.13 0.63
N ARG A 333 5.65 18.09 1.53
CA ARG A 333 6.19 19.45 1.51
C ARG A 333 7.51 19.59 2.27
N VAL A 334 7.75 18.81 3.31
CA VAL A 334 8.95 18.87 4.17
C VAL A 334 10.22 18.42 3.42
N ASP A 335 10.10 17.51 2.45
CA ASP A 335 11.21 17.10 1.56
C ASP A 335 11.78 18.25 0.69
N ASN A 336 11.12 19.42 0.61
CA ASN A 336 11.59 20.57 -0.17
C ASN A 336 12.81 21.30 0.42
N LYS A 337 13.23 21.00 1.65
CA LYS A 337 14.41 21.65 2.26
C LYS A 337 15.59 20.69 2.23
N GLY A 338 16.22 20.57 1.07
CA GLY A 338 17.45 19.80 0.85
C GLY A 338 18.52 20.04 1.92
N ARG A 339 18.49 19.21 2.97
CA ARG A 339 19.62 18.87 3.82
C ARG A 339 19.46 17.41 4.22
N GLY A 340 20.20 16.56 3.52
CA GLY A 340 20.57 15.26 4.05
C GLY A 340 21.23 15.43 5.41
N ARG A 341 20.47 15.14 6.46
CA ARG A 341 20.93 14.46 7.67
C ARG A 341 19.79 13.54 8.09
N LEU A 342 19.95 12.26 7.79
CA LEU A 342 19.26 11.21 8.53
C LEU A 342 19.57 11.43 10.02
N THR A 343 18.50 11.57 10.80
CA THR A 343 18.36 11.79 12.25
C THR A 343 18.61 13.21 12.79
N PRO A 344 17.71 13.74 13.65
CA PRO A 344 16.86 13.01 14.61
C PRO A 344 15.34 13.10 14.38
N GLY A 345 14.63 12.00 14.68
CA GLY A 345 13.19 12.03 14.98
C GLY A 345 12.43 10.75 14.61
N ARG A 346 12.52 9.68 15.42
CA ARG A 346 11.62 8.50 15.29
C ARG A 346 10.15 8.92 15.10
N GLN A 347 9.72 9.99 15.76
CA GLN A 347 8.35 10.51 15.73
C GLN A 347 7.83 11.00 14.35
N GLU A 348 8.65 11.59 13.47
CA GLU A 348 8.17 12.05 12.15
C GLU A 348 7.96 10.88 11.19
N ASP A 349 8.87 9.90 11.21
CA ASP A 349 8.73 8.65 10.45
C ASP A 349 7.56 7.81 10.99
N ASP A 350 7.38 7.75 12.31
CA ASP A 350 6.27 7.05 12.96
C ASP A 350 4.92 7.66 12.55
N ARG A 351 4.78 9.00 12.57
CA ARG A 351 3.55 9.68 12.14
C ARG A 351 3.27 9.44 10.65
N LYS A 352 4.30 9.43 9.80
CA LYS A 352 4.16 9.11 8.38
C LYS A 352 3.66 7.67 8.17
N ILE A 353 4.27 6.69 8.84
CA ILE A 353 3.84 5.29 8.80
C ILE A 353 2.40 5.14 9.26
N LEU A 354 2.04 5.83 10.36
CA LEU A 354 0.70 5.85 10.91
C LEU A 354 -0.31 6.40 9.91
N ASN A 355 0.03 7.49 9.20
CA ASN A 355 -0.81 8.03 8.12
C ASN A 355 -1.11 7.06 7.00
N LEU A 356 -0.13 6.25 6.63
CA LEU A 356 -0.25 5.31 5.52
C LEU A 356 -1.11 4.08 5.88
N LEU A 357 -1.18 3.72 7.16
CA LEU A 357 -1.91 2.53 7.63
C LEU A 357 -3.24 2.84 8.31
N TYR A 358 -3.41 4.02 8.88
CA TYR A 358 -4.61 4.40 9.63
C TYR A 358 -5.89 4.15 8.85
N TRP A 359 -6.02 4.71 7.64
CA TRP A 359 -7.23 4.60 6.85
C TRP A 359 -7.52 3.16 6.39
N PRO A 360 -6.54 2.36 5.92
CA PRO A 360 -6.74 0.93 5.70
C PRO A 360 -7.29 0.19 6.93
N PHE A 361 -6.77 0.46 8.13
CA PHE A 361 -7.30 -0.14 9.36
C PHE A 361 -8.69 0.40 9.72
N LYS A 362 -8.88 1.72 9.73
CA LYS A 362 -10.14 2.41 10.06
C LYS A 362 -11.30 1.94 9.18
N ASN A 363 -11.04 1.74 7.88
CA ASN A 363 -12.02 1.27 6.91
C ASN A 363 -12.23 -0.24 6.93
N THR A 364 -11.50 -0.97 7.78
CA THR A 364 -11.64 -2.41 7.96
C THR A 364 -12.47 -2.69 9.22
N PRO A 365 -13.71 -3.19 9.09
CA PRO A 365 -14.56 -3.48 10.25
C PRO A 365 -13.89 -4.46 11.22
N GLY A 366 -13.85 -4.14 12.51
CA GLY A 366 -13.27 -4.99 13.55
C GLY A 366 -11.75 -4.85 13.73
N ALA A 367 -11.05 -4.12 12.85
CA ALA A 367 -9.59 -4.03 12.91
C ALA A 367 -9.10 -3.16 14.09
N PHE A 368 -9.77 -2.04 14.35
CA PHE A 368 -9.44 -1.19 15.51
C PHE A 368 -9.78 -1.89 16.83
N GLU A 369 -10.93 -2.57 16.90
CA GLU A 369 -11.34 -3.35 18.07
C GLU A 369 -10.35 -4.49 18.36
N TYR A 370 -9.76 -5.07 17.31
CA TYR A 370 -8.68 -6.04 17.46
C TYR A 370 -7.42 -5.40 18.05
N VAL A 371 -7.02 -4.22 17.54
CA VAL A 371 -5.85 -3.49 18.07
C VAL A 371 -6.06 -3.13 19.54
N GLU A 372 -7.19 -2.53 19.89
CA GLU A 372 -7.57 -2.16 21.26
C GLU A 372 -7.52 -3.35 22.22
N LYS A 373 -8.01 -4.52 21.78
CA LYS A 373 -7.98 -5.73 22.59
C LYS A 373 -6.56 -6.29 22.76
N MET A 374 -5.72 -6.21 21.74
CA MET A 374 -4.40 -6.85 21.74
C MET A 374 -3.34 -6.09 22.55
N ILE A 375 -3.45 -4.76 22.68
CA ILE A 375 -2.53 -3.93 23.47
C ILE A 375 -2.38 -4.47 24.91
N PRO A 376 -3.45 -4.58 25.73
CA PRO A 376 -3.33 -5.06 27.10
C PRO A 376 -2.94 -6.54 27.19
N GLU A 377 -3.31 -7.39 26.22
CA GLU A 377 -2.89 -8.80 26.18
C GLU A 377 -1.37 -8.95 26.01
N ILE A 378 -0.71 -7.99 25.35
CA ILE A 378 0.74 -8.01 25.14
C ILE A 378 1.46 -7.41 26.32
N GLU A 379 1.00 -6.27 26.84
CA GLU A 379 1.57 -5.62 28.01
C GLU A 379 1.56 -6.56 29.22
N SER A 380 0.45 -7.26 29.46
CA SER A 380 0.36 -8.28 30.52
C SER A 380 1.26 -9.48 30.30
N SER A 381 1.55 -9.86 29.05
CA SER A 381 2.48 -10.95 28.76
C SER A 381 3.95 -10.55 28.97
N LEU A 382 4.28 -9.27 28.73
CA LEU A 382 5.63 -8.74 28.95
C LEU A 382 5.92 -8.55 30.43
N SER A 383 4.95 -8.06 31.21
CA SER A 383 5.11 -7.88 32.67
C SER A 383 5.34 -9.20 33.43
N CYS A 384 4.94 -10.34 32.88
CA CYS A 384 5.16 -11.65 33.50
C CYS A 384 6.51 -12.28 33.15
N GLU A 385 7.18 -11.82 32.08
CA GLU A 385 8.50 -12.32 31.69
C GLU A 385 9.63 -11.62 32.48
N ASP A 386 9.40 -10.39 32.96
CA ASP A 386 10.37 -9.63 33.77
C ASP A 386 10.47 -10.11 35.24
N ASP A 387 9.42 -10.78 35.76
CA ASP A 387 9.41 -11.32 37.14
C ASP A 387 10.18 -12.66 37.28
N GLU A 388 10.54 -13.33 36.18
CA GLU A 388 11.30 -14.59 36.21
C GLU A 388 12.83 -14.39 36.10
N GLU A 389 13.32 -13.18 35.78
CA GLU A 389 14.76 -12.90 35.69
C GLU A 389 15.38 -12.32 36.99
N GLU A 390 14.60 -11.90 37.99
CA GLU A 390 15.15 -11.39 39.26
C GLU A 390 15.43 -12.48 40.33
N ASP A 391 15.03 -13.73 40.14
CA ASP A 391 15.19 -14.80 41.16
C ASP A 391 16.35 -15.79 40.87
N ASN A 392 17.28 -15.42 39.97
CA ASN A 392 18.56 -16.13 39.78
C ASN A 392 19.72 -15.55 40.61
N SER A 393 19.40 -14.95 41.76
CA SER A 393 20.39 -14.69 42.81
C SER A 393 20.27 -15.72 43.93
N PHE A 394 20.88 -16.89 43.70
CA PHE A 394 21.23 -17.82 44.79
C PHE A 394 22.74 -17.76 45.09
N PRO A 395 23.13 -17.98 46.37
CA PRO A 395 24.35 -17.50 47.01
C PRO A 395 25.64 -18.24 46.68
#